data_AF-A0A1W9PYK6-F1
#
_entry.id   AF-A0A1W9PYK6-F1
#
_cell.length_a   1.000
_cell.length_b   1.000
_cell.length_c   1.000
_cell.angle_alpha   90.00
_cell.angle_beta   90.00
_cell.angle_gamma   90.00
#
_symmetry.space_group_name_H-M   'P 1'
#
loop_
_entity.id
_entity.type
_entity.pdbx_description
1 polymer ?
#
loop_
_entity_poly.entity_id
_entity_poly.type
_entity_poly.pdbx_seq_one_letter_code
_entity_poly.pdbx_strand_id
1 'polypeptide(L)'
;MPDDEYPMLLGTGRVLFHWHGGEMTRRSKGLLEIYPHALIEVNEDDAAKLDLGENKRVRVSSRRGSIEAEALVTDRVPPGMVYANFHFPEASANELTIAALDPIAKIPEYKVCAVKVEAA
;
A
#
# COMPACT_ATOMS: atom_id res chain seq x y z
N MET A 1 -11.36 0.37 -11.90
CA MET A 1 -10.43 -0.46 -12.68
C MET A 1 -9.32 0.44 -13.22
N PRO A 2 -8.13 -0.10 -13.53
CA PRO A 2 -7.03 0.68 -14.08
C PRO A 2 -7.42 1.40 -15.38
N ASP A 3 -6.85 2.58 -15.55
CA ASP A 3 -6.93 3.41 -16.75
C ASP A 3 -5.60 4.15 -16.95
N ASP A 4 -5.53 5.02 -17.96
CA ASP A 4 -4.29 5.70 -18.33
C ASP A 4 -3.74 6.60 -17.21
N GLU A 5 -4.60 7.12 -16.31
CA GLU A 5 -4.19 7.96 -15.18
C GLU A 5 -3.76 7.12 -13.96
N TYR A 6 -4.42 5.97 -13.73
CA TYR A 6 -4.14 5.05 -12.62
C TYR A 6 -3.88 3.63 -13.15
N PRO A 7 -2.70 3.38 -13.74
CA PRO A 7 -2.45 2.18 -14.55
C PRO A 7 -2.15 0.91 -13.73
N MET A 8 -1.88 1.03 -12.43
CA MET A 8 -1.48 -0.09 -11.57
C MET A 8 -2.63 -0.56 -10.67
N LEU A 9 -2.52 -1.79 -10.18
CA LEU A 9 -3.41 -2.34 -9.16
C LEU A 9 -2.79 -2.21 -7.76
N LEU A 10 -3.62 -1.87 -6.78
CA LEU A 10 -3.31 -1.92 -5.37
C LEU A 10 -3.99 -3.14 -4.74
N GLY A 11 -3.18 -4.02 -4.17
CA GLY A 11 -3.61 -4.99 -3.16
C GLY A 11 -3.46 -4.45 -1.75
N THR A 12 -4.35 -4.84 -0.85
CA THR A 12 -4.20 -4.50 0.58
C THR A 12 -4.21 -5.73 1.47
N GLY A 13 -3.53 -5.63 2.61
CA GLY A 13 -3.60 -6.68 3.61
C GLY A 13 -2.81 -6.40 4.87
N ARG A 14 -2.34 -7.48 5.49
CA ARG A 14 -1.73 -7.46 6.81
C ARG A 14 -0.26 -7.86 6.75
N VAL A 15 0.48 -7.43 7.76
CA VAL A 15 1.79 -7.99 8.11
C VAL A 15 1.68 -8.75 9.43
N LEU A 16 2.55 -9.72 9.63
CA LEU A 16 2.51 -10.60 10.82
C LEU A 16 2.55 -9.81 12.14
N PHE A 17 3.34 -8.73 12.18
CA PHE A 17 3.70 -8.04 13.42
C PHE A 17 2.64 -7.06 13.93
N HIS A 18 1.67 -6.66 13.08
CA HIS A 18 0.68 -5.66 13.44
C HIS A 18 -0.76 -6.16 13.32
N TRP A 19 -1.54 -5.80 14.34
CA TRP A 19 -2.96 -6.14 14.41
C TRP A 19 -3.82 -4.94 14.03
N HIS A 20 -4.68 -5.13 13.02
CA HIS A 20 -5.64 -4.13 12.53
C HIS A 20 -5.04 -2.72 12.36
N GLY A 21 -5.63 -1.66 12.91
CA GLY A 21 -5.06 -0.29 12.79
C GLY A 21 -3.78 -0.06 13.59
N GLY A 22 -3.12 -1.10 14.12
CA GLY A 22 -1.86 -0.99 14.83
C GLY A 22 -1.93 -0.39 16.23
N GLU A 23 -3.10 0.05 16.70
CA GLU A 23 -3.31 0.74 17.99
C GLU A 23 -2.65 0.07 19.20
N MET A 24 -2.77 -1.25 19.30
CA MET A 24 -2.16 -2.01 20.39
C MET A 24 -0.73 -2.41 20.07
N THR A 25 -0.50 -2.98 18.88
CA THR A 25 0.76 -3.64 18.53
C THR A 25 1.91 -2.66 18.29
N ARG A 26 1.64 -1.44 17.82
CA ARG A 26 2.68 -0.39 17.69
C ARG A 26 3.17 0.15 19.04
N ARG A 27 2.47 -0.11 20.15
CA ARG A 27 2.94 0.22 21.51
C ARG A 27 3.85 -0.87 22.11
N SER A 28 3.92 -2.03 21.48
CA SER A 28 4.87 -3.08 21.88
C SER A 28 6.23 -2.77 21.27
N LYS A 29 7.21 -2.48 22.13
CA LYS A 29 8.58 -2.15 21.72
C LYS A 29 9.17 -3.21 20.76
N GLY A 30 9.06 -4.48 21.11
CA GLY A 30 9.62 -5.56 20.28
C GLY A 30 8.94 -5.73 18.92
N LEU A 31 7.63 -5.49 18.82
CA LEU A 31 6.93 -5.58 17.53
C LEU A 31 7.26 -4.37 16.65
N LEU A 32 7.30 -3.18 17.24
CA LEU A 32 7.63 -1.95 16.51
C LEU A 32 9.08 -1.95 16.03
N GLU A 33 10.02 -2.52 16.79
CA GLU A 33 11.42 -2.66 16.34
C GLU A 33 11.55 -3.55 15.09
N ILE A 34 10.68 -4.55 14.91
CA ILE A 34 10.71 -5.47 13.76
C ILE A 34 10.05 -4.84 12.53
N TYR A 35 8.99 -4.05 12.71
CA TYR A 35 8.27 -3.39 11.62
C TYR A 35 7.94 -1.94 12.03
N PRO A 36 8.90 -1.01 11.91
CA PRO A 36 8.78 0.31 12.53
C PRO A 36 7.86 1.30 11.80
N HIS A 37 7.65 1.12 10.49
CA HIS A 37 6.89 2.03 9.65
C HIS A 37 6.20 1.28 8.50
N ALA A 38 5.24 1.94 7.85
CA ALA A 38 4.58 1.38 6.67
C ALA A 38 5.60 1.14 5.54
N LEU A 39 5.42 0.03 4.83
CA LEU A 39 6.15 -0.29 3.61
C LEU A 39 5.14 -0.53 2.49
N ILE A 40 5.51 -0.16 1.28
CA ILE A 40 4.76 -0.44 0.06
C ILE A 40 5.58 -1.45 -0.74
N GLU A 41 5.04 -2.64 -0.93
CA GLU A 41 5.70 -3.68 -1.73
C GLU A 41 5.56 -3.34 -3.22
N VAL A 42 6.69 -3.31 -3.91
CA VAL A 42 6.80 -2.98 -5.33
C VAL A 42 7.57 -4.10 -6.04
N ASN A 43 7.09 -4.51 -7.21
CA ASN A 43 7.77 -5.49 -8.03
C ASN A 43 9.14 -4.96 -8.52
N GLU A 44 10.12 -5.85 -8.66
CA GLU A 44 11.48 -5.51 -9.13
C GLU A 44 11.50 -4.79 -10.49
N ASP A 45 10.70 -5.23 -11.46
CA ASP A 45 10.65 -4.64 -12.80
C ASP A 45 10.03 -3.23 -12.76
N ASP A 46 9.02 -3.03 -11.91
CA ASP A 46 8.37 -1.73 -11.77
C ASP A 46 9.23 -0.75 -10.96
N ALA A 47 9.91 -1.23 -9.93
CA ALA A 47 10.89 -0.45 -9.19
C ALA A 47 12.02 0.04 -10.10
N ALA A 48 12.49 -0.80 -11.03
CA ALA A 48 13.49 -0.41 -12.03
C ALA A 48 12.97 0.67 -13.00
N LYS A 49 11.70 0.59 -13.42
CA LYS A 49 11.07 1.64 -14.26
C LYS A 49 10.85 2.96 -13.52
N LEU A 50 10.59 2.89 -12.21
CA LEU A 50 10.36 4.06 -11.36
C LEU A 50 11.64 4.82 -11.01
N ASP A 51 12.82 4.23 -11.25
CA ASP A 51 14.14 4.80 -10.90
C ASP A 51 14.16 5.34 -9.47
N LEU A 52 13.77 4.48 -8.52
CA LEU A 52 13.73 4.81 -7.10
C LEU A 52 15.16 5.12 -6.63
N GLY A 53 15.50 6.41 -6.56
CA GLY A 53 16.80 6.89 -6.11
C GLY A 53 17.13 6.52 -4.66
N GLU A 54 18.14 7.18 -4.07
CA GLU A 54 18.71 6.80 -2.78
C GLU A 54 17.71 6.71 -1.62
N ASN A 55 16.62 7.50 -1.67
CA ASN A 55 15.63 7.57 -0.59
C ASN A 55 14.59 6.45 -0.61
N LYS A 56 14.47 5.68 -1.72
CA LYS A 56 13.52 4.55 -1.89
C LYS A 56 12.08 4.82 -1.43
N ARG A 57 11.60 6.07 -1.46
CA ARG A 57 10.21 6.40 -1.10
C ARG A 57 9.34 6.44 -2.34
N VAL A 58 8.10 5.98 -2.18
CA VAL A 58 7.09 6.00 -3.23
C VAL A 58 5.84 6.72 -2.75
N ARG A 59 5.24 7.48 -3.65
CA ARG A 59 3.90 8.02 -3.52
C ARG A 59 2.95 7.13 -4.30
N VAL A 60 1.92 6.63 -3.63
CA VAL A 60 0.83 5.88 -4.25
C VAL A 60 -0.42 6.71 -4.17
N SER A 61 -1.01 6.99 -5.33
CA SER A 61 -2.19 7.84 -5.47
C SER A 61 -3.34 7.06 -6.12
N SER A 62 -4.55 7.29 -5.62
CA SER A 62 -5.81 6.84 -6.20
C SER A 62 -6.67 8.06 -6.51
N ARG A 63 -7.88 7.83 -7.02
CA ARG A 63 -8.89 8.89 -7.20
C ARG A 63 -9.35 9.52 -5.87
N ARG A 64 -9.12 8.85 -4.74
CA ARG A 64 -9.60 9.30 -3.42
C ARG A 64 -8.53 10.04 -2.61
N GLY A 65 -7.26 9.75 -2.84
CA GLY A 65 -6.18 10.31 -2.04
C GLY A 65 -4.83 9.71 -2.39
N SER A 66 -3.83 10.05 -1.60
CA SER A 66 -2.45 9.60 -1.76
C SER A 66 -1.82 9.25 -0.42
N ILE A 67 -0.92 8.27 -0.42
CA ILE A 67 -0.05 7.93 0.71
C ILE A 67 1.40 7.90 0.25
N GLU A 68 2.33 8.08 1.19
CA GLU A 68 3.75 7.91 0.94
C GLU A 68 4.38 6.96 1.97
N ALA A 69 5.19 6.03 1.50
CA ALA A 69 5.95 5.14 2.37
C ALA A 69 7.26 4.71 1.71
N GLU A 70 8.10 4.00 2.46
CA GLU A 70 9.28 3.36 1.89
C GLU A 70 8.86 2.17 1.01
N ALA A 71 9.53 2.03 -0.14
CA ALA A 71 9.33 0.92 -1.05
C ALA A 71 10.11 -0.31 -0.58
N LEU A 72 9.40 -1.41 -0.39
CA LEU A 72 9.99 -2.74 -0.24
C LEU A 72 9.98 -3.41 -1.62
N VAL A 73 11.14 -3.40 -2.29
CA VAL A 73 11.28 -4.08 -3.59
C VAL A 73 11.33 -5.58 -3.37
N THR A 74 10.43 -6.33 -4.02
CA THR A 74 10.27 -7.77 -3.82
C THR A 74 9.59 -8.46 -5.01
N ASP A 75 9.83 -9.76 -5.15
CA ASP A 75 9.16 -10.67 -6.09
C ASP A 75 7.79 -11.19 -5.62
N ARG A 76 7.36 -10.84 -4.40
CA ARG A 76 6.07 -11.27 -3.82
C ARG A 76 4.85 -10.67 -4.52
N VAL A 77 5.01 -9.49 -5.11
CA VAL A 77 3.96 -8.80 -5.86
C VAL A 77 4.25 -8.91 -7.36
N PRO A 78 3.24 -9.20 -8.20
CA PRO A 78 3.44 -9.31 -9.64
C PRO A 78 3.68 -7.93 -10.28
N PRO A 79 4.33 -7.86 -11.45
CA PRO A 79 4.46 -6.61 -12.20
C PRO A 79 3.08 -5.98 -12.50
N GLY A 80 3.00 -4.65 -12.45
CA GLY A 80 1.77 -3.87 -12.57
C GLY A 80 0.93 -3.78 -11.30
N MET A 81 1.42 -4.32 -10.18
CA MET A 81 0.72 -4.34 -8.90
C MET A 81 1.63 -3.88 -7.75
N VAL A 82 1.04 -3.16 -6.80
CA VAL A 82 1.66 -2.83 -5.51
C VAL A 82 0.82 -3.36 -4.37
N TYR A 83 1.45 -3.57 -3.21
CA TYR A 83 0.75 -3.98 -1.99
C TYR A 83 1.06 -3.03 -0.83
N ALA A 84 0.00 -2.60 -0.14
CA ALA A 84 0.13 -1.73 1.03
C ALA A 84 -0.72 -2.25 2.20
N ASN A 85 -0.25 -1.99 3.42
CA ASN A 85 -0.99 -2.33 4.64
C ASN A 85 -1.73 -1.10 5.21
N PHE A 86 -2.54 -1.33 6.23
CA PHE A 86 -3.35 -0.30 6.90
C PHE A 86 -3.03 -0.17 8.40
N HIS A 87 -1.85 -0.62 8.81
CA HIS A 87 -1.45 -0.67 10.22
C HIS A 87 -0.95 0.67 10.77
N PHE A 88 -0.60 1.59 9.87
CA PHE A 88 0.00 2.88 10.18
C PHE A 88 -0.89 4.01 9.66
N PRO A 89 -1.42 4.88 10.53
CA PRO A 89 -2.32 5.97 10.13
C PRO A 89 -1.67 6.97 9.18
N GLU A 90 -0.36 7.18 9.28
CA GLU A 90 0.42 8.08 8.41
C GLU A 90 0.47 7.63 6.94
N ALA A 91 0.26 6.33 6.67
CA ALA A 91 0.32 5.75 5.33
C ALA A 91 -0.64 4.56 5.21
N SER A 92 -1.89 4.77 5.59
CA SER A 92 -2.91 3.71 5.59
C SER A 92 -3.43 3.45 4.17
N ALA A 93 -3.36 2.20 3.70
CA ALA A 93 -3.92 1.82 2.40
C ALA A 93 -5.42 2.17 2.27
N ASN A 94 -6.14 2.27 3.39
CA ASN A 94 -7.54 2.66 3.40
C ASN A 94 -7.76 4.10 2.92
N GLU A 95 -6.75 4.96 2.79
CA GLU A 95 -6.90 6.28 2.14
C GLU A 95 -7.05 6.17 0.62
N LEU A 96 -6.65 5.03 0.05
CA LEU A 96 -6.66 4.79 -1.39
C LEU A 96 -7.87 3.99 -1.87
N THR A 97 -8.52 3.23 -1.00
CA THR A 97 -9.58 2.29 -1.38
C THR A 97 -10.84 3.00 -1.86
N ILE A 98 -11.62 2.36 -2.71
CA ILE A 98 -12.84 2.94 -3.27
C ILE A 98 -14.01 2.87 -2.27
N ALA A 99 -14.87 3.89 -2.28
CA ALA A 99 -16.13 3.89 -1.52
C ALA A 99 -17.25 3.12 -2.25
N ALA A 100 -16.94 1.93 -2.77
CA ALA A 100 -17.90 1.04 -3.40
C ALA A 100 -18.28 -0.10 -2.43
N LEU A 101 -19.55 -0.47 -2.43
CA LEU A 101 -20.08 -1.57 -1.62
C LEU A 101 -20.59 -2.69 -2.51
N ASP A 102 -20.40 -3.93 -2.07
CA ASP A 102 -21.13 -5.06 -2.63
C ASP A 102 -22.66 -4.79 -2.54
N PRO A 103 -23.43 -4.97 -3.63
CA PRO A 103 -24.84 -4.60 -3.66
C PRO A 103 -25.71 -5.40 -2.69
N ILE A 104 -25.29 -6.59 -2.26
CA ILE A 104 -26.03 -7.48 -1.38
C ILE A 104 -25.46 -7.42 0.03
N ALA A 105 -24.18 -7.74 0.19
CA ALA A 105 -23.51 -7.87 1.48
C ALA A 105 -23.19 -6.53 2.14
N LYS A 106 -23.20 -5.44 1.36
CA LYS A 106 -22.82 -4.08 1.81
C LYS A 106 -21.40 -4.00 2.37
N ILE A 107 -20.53 -4.93 1.97
CA ILE A 107 -19.12 -4.95 2.36
C ILE A 107 -18.33 -4.04 1.40
N PRO A 108 -17.44 -3.17 1.89
CA PRO A 108 -16.64 -2.31 1.03
C PRO A 108 -15.55 -3.07 0.26
N GLU A 109 -15.21 -2.55 -0.92
CA GLU A 109 -14.08 -3.03 -1.73
C GLU A 109 -12.75 -2.48 -1.21
N TYR A 110 -12.01 -3.33 -0.50
CA TYR A 110 -10.70 -2.99 0.07
C TYR A 110 -9.51 -3.65 -0.63
N LYS A 111 -9.75 -4.68 -1.44
CA LYS A 111 -8.69 -5.58 -1.96
C LYS A 111 -8.15 -5.16 -3.30
N VAL A 112 -8.94 -4.44 -4.10
CA VAL A 112 -8.52 -4.02 -5.43
C VAL A 112 -8.86 -2.55 -5.64
N CYS A 113 -7.84 -1.73 -5.88
CA CYS A 113 -8.01 -0.34 -6.29
C CYS A 113 -7.04 0.01 -7.42
N ALA A 114 -7.46 0.90 -8.32
CA ALA A 114 -6.58 1.43 -9.37
C ALA A 114 -5.75 2.58 -8.80
N VAL A 115 -4.43 2.51 -8.98
CA VAL A 115 -3.48 3.47 -8.44
C VAL A 115 -2.42 3.88 -9.46
N LYS A 116 -1.80 5.03 -9.19
CA LYS A 116 -0.58 5.51 -9.83
C LYS A 116 0.54 5.48 -8.78
N VAL A 117 1.72 5.03 -9.17
CA VAL A 117 2.90 4.93 -8.31
C VAL A 117 3.99 5.82 -8.89
N GLU A 118 4.58 6.66 -8.05
CA GLU A 118 5.62 7.62 -8.43
C GLU A 118 6.72 7.60 -7.37
N ALA A 119 7.96 7.90 -7.78
CA ALA A 119 9.03 8.20 -6.83
C ALA A 119 8.68 9.47 -6.03
N ALA A 120 8.93 9.46 -4.72
CA ALA A 120 8.62 10.57 -3.81
C ALA A 120 9.87 11.35 -3.38
#